data_AF-A0A8J7CEQ1-F1
#
_entry.id   AF-A0A8J7CEQ1-F1
#
_cell.length_a   1.000
_cell.length_b   1.000
_cell.length_c   1.000
_cell.angle_alpha   90.00
_cell.angle_beta   90.00
_cell.angle_gamma   90.00
#
_symmetry.space_group_name_H-M   'P 1'
#
loop_
_entity.id
_entity.type
_entity.pdbx_description
1 polymer ?
#
loop_
_entity_poly.entity_id
_entity_poly.type
_entity_poly.pdbx_seq_one_letter_code
_entity_poly.pdbx_strand_id
1 'polypeptide(L)'
;SLTLYLDLPPEVGLARVYRDGEREVNRLDMESLQFHRKVREGYLVLADHEPERVKVIDAGAPLEEVVKASLQILLRHVSQGRE
;
A
#
# COMPACT_ATOMS: atom_id res chain seq x y z
N SER A 1 9.43 -4.04 14.24
CA SER A 1 8.11 -4.16 13.59
C SER A 1 8.29 -4.00 12.09
N LEU A 2 7.36 -4.50 11.27
CA LEU A 2 7.37 -4.38 9.81
C LEU A 2 6.05 -3.75 9.34
N THR A 3 6.12 -2.84 8.38
CA THR A 3 4.96 -2.26 7.69
C THR A 3 5.16 -2.41 6.20
N LEU A 4 4.19 -3.03 5.51
CA LEU A 4 4.16 -3.08 4.06
C LEU A 4 3.26 -1.96 3.55
N TYR A 5 3.81 -1.02 2.79
CA TYR A 5 3.05 0.04 2.16
C TYR A 5 2.84 -0.30 0.68
N LEU A 6 1.60 -0.62 0.32
CA LEU A 6 1.18 -0.91 -1.04
C LEU A 6 0.91 0.42 -1.76
N ASP A 7 1.94 0.97 -2.43
CA ASP A 7 1.84 2.25 -3.12
C ASP A 7 1.07 2.10 -4.44
N LEU A 8 0.09 2.98 -4.64
CA LEU A 8 -0.73 3.01 -5.85
C LEU A 8 -1.19 4.45 -6.12
N PRO A 9 -1.22 4.89 -7.39
CA PRO A 9 -1.89 6.14 -7.74
C PRO A 9 -3.35 6.15 -7.26
N PRO A 10 -3.79 7.20 -6.55
CA PRO A 10 -5.14 7.28 -5.99
C PRO A 10 -6.26 7.06 -7.02
N GLU A 11 -6.06 7.54 -8.24
CA GLU A 11 -7.00 7.40 -9.35
C GLU A 11 -7.26 5.93 -9.67
N VAL A 12 -6.20 5.11 -9.67
CA VAL A 12 -6.30 3.66 -9.92
C VAL A 12 -6.94 2.96 -8.73
N GLY A 13 -6.59 3.37 -7.50
CA GLY A 13 -7.18 2.84 -6.27
C GLY A 13 -8.68 3.05 -6.20
N LEU A 14 -9.14 4.29 -6.38
CA LEU A 14 -10.56 4.64 -6.41
C LEU A 14 -11.31 3.93 -7.53
N ALA A 15 -10.72 3.82 -8.72
CA ALA A 15 -11.32 3.07 -9.82
C ALA A 15 -11.52 1.58 -9.49
N ARG A 16 -10.63 0.97 -8.68
CA ARG A 16 -10.83 -0.41 -8.18
C ARG A 16 -11.97 -0.47 -7.17
N VAL A 17 -12.04 0.47 -6.23
CA VAL A 17 -13.11 0.54 -5.22
C VAL A 17 -14.50 0.62 -5.86
N TYR A 18 -14.67 1.50 -6.86
CA TYR A 18 -15.97 1.68 -7.51
C TYR A 18 -16.31 0.59 -8.54
N ARG A 19 -15.32 -0.18 -9.01
CA ARG A 19 -15.56 -1.33 -9.89
C ARG A 19 -16.08 -2.53 -9.11
N ASP A 20 -15.58 -2.70 -7.90
CA ASP A 20 -15.91 -3.83 -7.03
C ASP A 20 -17.22 -3.54 -6.30
N GLY A 21 -18.34 -3.65 -7.02
CA GLY A 21 -19.69 -3.26 -6.56
C GLY A 21 -20.22 -4.03 -5.36
N GLU A 22 -19.49 -5.04 -4.87
CA GLU A 22 -19.79 -5.77 -3.64
C GLU A 22 -19.20 -5.09 -2.39
N ARG A 23 -18.21 -4.19 -2.54
CA ARG A 23 -17.60 -3.47 -1.41
C ARG A 23 -18.45 -2.26 -1.02
N GLU A 24 -18.71 -2.11 0.28
CA GLU A 24 -19.32 -0.90 0.83
C GLU A 24 -18.40 0.32 0.60
N VAL A 25 -18.92 1.32 -0.12
CA VAL A 25 -18.28 2.63 -0.26
C VAL A 25 -18.50 3.42 1.02
N ASN A 26 -17.44 3.68 1.77
CA ASN A 26 -17.52 4.41 3.04
C ASN A 26 -17.19 5.90 2.87
N ARG A 27 -17.29 6.65 3.97
CA ARG A 27 -17.03 8.09 4.01
C ARG A 27 -15.67 8.48 3.43
N LEU A 28 -14.62 7.69 3.66
CA LEU A 28 -13.27 8.00 3.18
C LEU A 28 -13.11 7.73 1.69
N ASP A 29 -13.85 6.77 1.12
CA ASP A 29 -13.84 6.52 -0.32
C ASP A 29 -14.52 7.67 -1.10
N MET A 30 -15.35 8.49 -0.45
CA MET A 30 -16.02 9.66 -1.04
C MET A 30 -15.22 10.96 -0.94
N GLU A 31 -14.02 10.91 -0.35
CA GLU A 31 -13.16 12.09 -0.23
C GLU A 31 -12.61 12.54 -1.60
N SER A 32 -12.17 13.79 -1.66
CA SER A 32 -11.63 14.35 -2.91
C SER A 32 -10.37 13.61 -3.39
N LEU A 33 -10.14 13.58 -4.70
CA LEU A 33 -8.88 13.05 -5.25
C LEU A 33 -7.64 13.73 -4.64
N GLN A 34 -7.72 15.03 -4.33
CA GLN A 34 -6.65 15.77 -3.67
C GLN A 34 -6.38 15.25 -2.26
N PHE A 35 -7.42 14.87 -1.51
CA PHE A 35 -7.25 14.24 -0.19
C PHE A 35 -6.45 12.95 -0.33
N HIS A 36 -6.82 12.05 -1.24
CA HIS A 36 -6.10 10.79 -1.43
C HIS A 36 -4.66 10.98 -1.90
N ARG A 37 -4.39 11.99 -2.75
CA ARG A 37 -3.02 12.36 -3.14
C ARG A 37 -2.17 12.79 -1.94
N LYS A 38 -2.73 13.61 -1.05
CA LYS A 38 -2.04 14.01 0.21
C LYS A 38 -1.81 12.83 1.15
N VAL A 39 -2.77 11.90 1.25
CA VAL A 39 -2.59 10.66 2.04
C VAL A 39 -1.44 9.83 1.49
N ARG A 40 -1.38 9.62 0.17
CA ARG A 40 -0.27 8.92 -0.49
C ARG A 40 1.06 9.61 -0.23
N GLU A 41 1.12 10.93 -0.41
CA GLU A 41 2.31 11.73 -0.13
C GLU A 41 2.79 11.54 1.32
N GLY A 42 1.88 11.58 2.29
CA GLY A 42 2.22 11.36 3.70
C GLY A 42 2.82 9.97 3.96
N TYR A 43 2.29 8.92 3.33
CA TYR A 43 2.88 7.58 3.44
C TYR A 43 4.25 7.47 2.77
N LEU A 44 4.46 8.12 1.63
CA LEU A 44 5.76 8.14 0.96
C LEU A 44 6.81 8.88 1.79
N VAL A 45 6.45 10.02 2.38
CA VAL A 45 7.32 10.73 3.34
C VAL A 45 7.66 9.85 4.53
N LEU A 46 6.68 9.13 5.09
CA LEU A 46 6.93 8.20 6.19
C LEU A 46 7.86 7.06 5.79
N ALA A 47 7.70 6.53 4.57
CA ALA A 47 8.56 5.47 4.06
C ALA A 47 10.01 5.93 3.84
N ASP A 48 10.20 7.18 3.42
CA ASP A 48 11.51 7.81 3.28
C ASP A 48 12.20 8.03 4.64
N HIS A 49 11.44 8.42 5.67
CA HIS A 49 11.97 8.64 7.02
C HIS A 49 12.23 7.34 7.79
N GLU A 50 11.49 6.26 7.48
CA GLU A 50 11.59 4.98 8.20
C GLU A 50 11.77 3.78 7.25
N PRO A 51 12.82 3.77 6.40
CA PRO A 51 12.97 2.78 5.34
C PRO A 51 13.25 1.38 5.86
N GLU A 52 13.72 1.24 7.10
CA GLU A 52 13.92 -0.07 7.75
C GLU A 52 12.59 -0.71 8.15
N ARG A 53 11.64 0.09 8.65
CA ARG A 53 10.32 -0.37 9.12
C ARG A 53 9.30 -0.44 7.99
N VAL A 54 9.24 0.59 7.15
CA VAL A 54 8.23 0.73 6.09
C VAL A 54 8.82 0.30 4.76
N LYS A 55 8.31 -0.78 4.20
CA LYS A 55 8.72 -1.31 2.90
C LYS A 55 7.68 -0.98 1.85
N VAL A 56 8.05 -0.18 0.87
CA VAL A 56 7.18 0.22 -0.25
C VAL A 56 7.13 -0.90 -1.28
N ILE A 57 5.93 -1.22 -1.75
CA ILE A 57 5.65 -2.21 -2.78
C ILE A 57 4.78 -1.52 -3.84
N ASP A 58 5.17 -1.62 -5.11
CA ASP A 58 4.35 -1.13 -6.21
C ASP A 58 3.09 -2.00 -6.37
N ALA A 59 1.92 -1.46 -6.02
CA ALA A 59 0.64 -2.13 -6.15
C ALA A 59 -0.06 -1.88 -7.51
N GLY A 60 0.61 -1.16 -8.41
CA GLY A 60 0.25 -0.99 -9.82
C GLY A 60 0.61 -2.22 -10.68
N ALA A 61 1.56 -3.03 -10.22
CA ALA A 61 1.95 -4.30 -10.84
C ALA A 61 0.80 -5.34 -10.82
N PRO A 62 0.87 -6.42 -11.63
CA PRO A 62 -0.05 -7.55 -11.55
C PRO A 62 -0.15 -8.14 -10.14
N LEU A 63 -1.33 -8.59 -9.73
CA LEU A 63 -1.60 -9.10 -8.38
C LEU A 63 -0.56 -10.14 -7.91
N GLU A 64 -0.20 -11.08 -8.78
CA GLU A 64 0.79 -12.12 -8.49
C GLU A 64 2.17 -11.54 -8.14
N GLU A 65 2.59 -10.48 -8.82
CA GLU A 65 3.86 -9.80 -8.55
C GLU A 65 3.83 -9.05 -7.22
N VAL A 66 2.72 -8.35 -6.93
CA VAL A 66 2.50 -7.64 -5.66
C VAL A 66 2.56 -8.63 -4.48
N VAL A 67 1.87 -9.77 -4.61
CA VAL A 67 1.85 -10.84 -3.60
C VAL A 67 3.24 -11.44 -3.44
N LYS A 68 3.94 -11.73 -4.53
CA LYS A 68 5.31 -12.28 -4.51
C LYS A 68 6.27 -11.33 -3.80
N ALA A 69 6.26 -10.04 -4.12
CA ALA A 69 7.09 -9.02 -3.48
C ALA A 69 6.79 -8.91 -1.97
N SER A 70 5.49 -8.89 -1.62
CA SER A 70 5.04 -8.84 -0.22
C SER A 70 5.56 -10.04 0.58
N LEU A 71 5.42 -11.25 0.04
CA LEU A 71 5.86 -12.48 0.68
C LEU A 71 7.38 -12.52 0.86
N GLN A 72 8.15 -12.09 -0.15
CA GLN A 72 9.61 -12.04 -0.06
C GLN A 72 10.09 -11.12 1.07
N ILE A 73 9.48 -9.94 1.22
CA ILE A 73 9.80 -9.00 2.31
C ILE A 73 9.44 -9.60 3.67
N LEU A 74 8.24 -10.21 3.78
CA LEU A 74 7.76 -10.80 5.02
C LEU A 74 8.65 -11.97 5.47
N LEU A 75 8.99 -12.89 4.56
CA LEU A 75 9.86 -14.02 4.87
C LEU A 75 11.26 -13.56 5.33
N ARG A 76 11.83 -12.55 4.68
CA ARG A 76 13.10 -11.95 5.10
C ARG A 76 13.00 -11.41 6.52
N HIS A 77 11.96 -10.64 6.82
CA HIS A 77 11.76 -10.09 8.16
C HIS A 77 11.61 -11.17 9.23
N VAL A 78 10.84 -12.23 8.97
CA VAL A 78 10.65 -13.33 9.92
C VAL A 78 11.95 -14.12 10.14
N SER A 79 12.77 -14.31 9.11
CA SER A 79 14.06 -14.99 9.25
C SER A 79 15.08 -14.22 10.08
N GLN A 80 15.00 -12.88 10.10
CA GLN A 80 15.91 -12.01 10.84
C GLN A 80 15.52 -11.84 12.31
N GLY A 81 14.28 -12.17 12.69
CA GLY A 81 13.78 -12.06 14.08
C GLY A 81 13.84 -13.35 14.89
N ARG A 82 14.59 -14.38 14.45
CA ARG A 82 14.75 -15.67 15.15
C ARG A 82 16.06 -15.80 15.94
N GLU A 83 16.71 -14.67 16.25
CA GLU A 83 17.82 -14.60 17.22
C GLU A 83 17.33 -14.10 18.58
#